data_AF-A0A7S4E4B6-F1
#
_entry.id   AF-A0A7S4E4B6-F1
#
_cell.length_a   1.000
_cell.length_b   1.000
_cell.length_c   1.000
_cell.angle_alpha   90.00
_cell.angle_beta   90.00
_cell.angle_gamma   90.00
#
_symmetry.space_group_name_H-M   'P 1'
#
loop_
_entity.id
_entity.type
_entity.pdbx_description
1 polymer ?
#
loop_
_entity_poly.entity_id
_entity_poly.type
_entity_poly.pdbx_seq_one_letter_code
_entity_poly.pdbx_strand_id
1 'polypeptide(L)'
;QGGSVRVWDLAAGAALFVLEGHTSAVFALTAYADPATGEPRLASLSSDKTLRVWDANKGGAALVVVAFEDEVKALAVRGDGLFVAFGKQWGELRIESGTTPLTL
;
A
#
# COMPACT_ATOMS: atom_id res chain seq x y z
N GLN A 1 -19.26 -0.83 -3.78
CA GLN A 1 -18.40 -0.22 -4.81
C GLN A 1 -16.96 -0.47 -4.39
N GLY A 2 -16.08 -0.92 -5.29
CA GLY A 2 -14.66 -1.13 -4.98
C GLY A 2 -13.93 0.20 -4.82
N GLY A 3 -12.88 0.21 -4.01
CA GLY A 3 -12.00 1.36 -3.86
C GLY A 3 -11.00 1.43 -5.01
N SER A 4 -10.76 2.63 -5.53
CA SER A 4 -9.65 2.90 -6.44
C SER A 4 -8.91 4.13 -5.97
N VAL A 5 -7.61 4.21 -6.27
CA VAL A 5 -6.81 5.40 -6.05
C VAL A 5 -6.47 5.99 -7.41
N ARG A 6 -6.62 7.30 -7.57
CA ARG A 6 -6.22 8.00 -8.80
C ARG A 6 -5.00 8.85 -8.52
N VAL A 7 -3.98 8.71 -9.34
CA VAL A 7 -2.78 9.55 -9.31
C VAL A 7 -2.90 10.59 -10.41
N TRP A 8 -2.62 11.84 -10.06
CA TRP A 8 -2.80 13.00 -10.94
C TRP A 8 -1.49 13.76 -11.10
N ASP A 9 -1.25 14.24 -12.31
CA ASP A 9 -0.33 15.32 -12.56
C ASP A 9 -1.07 16.63 -12.33
N LEU A 10 -0.70 17.34 -11.26
CA LEU A 10 -1.32 18.60 -10.88
C LEU A 10 -0.91 19.75 -11.80
N ALA A 11 0.25 19.68 -12.44
CA ALA A 11 0.70 20.70 -13.39
C ALA A 11 -0.04 20.58 -14.72
N ALA A 12 -0.26 19.34 -15.19
CA ALA A 12 -1.03 19.08 -16.40
C ALA A 12 -2.55 19.06 -16.18
N GLY A 13 -3.01 18.94 -14.92
CA GLY A 13 -4.42 18.79 -14.58
C GLY A 13 -5.03 17.48 -15.07
N ALA A 14 -4.22 16.44 -15.26
CA ALA A 14 -4.63 15.18 -15.87
C ALA A 14 -4.34 13.99 -14.95
N ALA A 15 -5.20 12.97 -14.99
CA ALA A 15 -4.95 11.71 -14.31
C ALA A 15 -3.82 10.96 -15.03
N LEU A 16 -2.80 10.55 -14.28
CA LEU A 16 -1.69 9.74 -14.78
C LEU A 16 -2.09 8.27 -14.87
N PHE A 17 -2.63 7.73 -13.77
CA PHE A 17 -3.06 6.34 -13.70
C PHE A 17 -4.02 6.08 -12.53
N VAL A 18 -4.70 4.94 -12.60
CA VAL A 18 -5.63 4.46 -11.58
C VAL A 18 -5.09 3.16 -10.99
N LEU A 19 -5.00 3.10 -9.67
CA LEU A 19 -4.66 1.90 -8.92
C LEU A 19 -5.94 1.12 -8.65
N GLU A 20 -6.20 0.12 -9.49
CA GLU A 20 -7.40 -0.70 -9.44
C GLU A 20 -7.18 -2.03 -8.74
N GLY A 21 -8.20 -2.51 -8.05
CA GLY A 21 -8.24 -3.87 -7.51
C GLY A 21 -8.65 -3.98 -6.04
N HIS A 22 -8.71 -2.88 -5.30
CA HIS A 22 -9.32 -2.90 -3.98
C HIS A 22 -10.84 -3.12 -4.10
N THR A 23 -11.38 -4.04 -3.29
CA THR A 23 -12.81 -4.42 -3.34
C THR A 23 -13.65 -3.64 -2.33
N SER A 24 -13.01 -2.84 -1.49
CA SER A 24 -13.64 -1.94 -0.51
C SER A 24 -12.90 -0.60 -0.43
N ALA A 25 -13.34 0.29 0.46
CA ALA A 25 -12.80 1.64 0.61
C ALA A 25 -11.29 1.61 0.97
N VAL A 26 -10.50 2.36 0.20
CA VAL A 26 -9.11 2.67 0.51
C VAL A 26 -9.10 3.76 1.58
N PHE A 27 -8.45 3.50 2.71
CA PHE A 27 -8.43 4.42 3.84
C PHE A 27 -7.03 4.98 4.15
N ALA A 28 -5.98 4.42 3.57
CA ALA A 28 -4.64 4.99 3.66
C ALA A 28 -3.86 4.79 2.36
N LEU A 29 -3.01 5.77 2.05
CA LEU A 29 -2.12 5.80 0.90
C LEU A 29 -0.81 6.46 1.31
N THR A 30 0.32 5.91 0.91
CA THR A 30 1.64 6.53 1.10
C THR A 30 2.53 6.32 -0.11
N ALA A 31 3.54 7.17 -0.26
CA ALA A 31 4.59 7.08 -1.26
C ALA A 31 5.94 6.86 -0.58
N TYR A 32 6.80 6.04 -1.18
CA TYR A 32 8.15 5.78 -0.68
C TYR A 32 9.09 5.42 -1.83
N ALA A 33 10.40 5.44 -1.56
CA ALA A 33 11.40 4.89 -2.47
C ALA A 33 11.73 3.46 -2.03
N ASP A 34 11.73 2.54 -2.98
CA ASP A 34 12.18 1.16 -2.76
C ASP A 34 13.62 1.19 -2.21
N PRO A 35 13.89 0.60 -1.03
CA PRO A 35 15.20 0.70 -0.41
C PRO A 35 16.29 -0.04 -1.18
N ALA A 36 15.93 -1.01 -2.03
CA ALA A 36 16.88 -1.79 -2.82
C ALA A 36 17.15 -1.13 -4.18
N THR A 37 16.13 -0.56 -4.83
CA THR A 37 16.27 0.00 -6.20
C THR A 37 16.27 1.53 -6.25
N GLY A 38 15.80 2.20 -5.20
CA GLY A 38 15.53 3.64 -5.17
C GLY A 38 14.30 4.06 -5.97
N GLU A 39 13.57 3.11 -6.57
CA GLU A 39 12.42 3.43 -7.42
C GLU A 39 11.21 3.88 -6.61
N PRO A 40 10.41 4.84 -7.13
CA PRO A 40 9.19 5.26 -6.46
C PRO A 40 8.15 4.14 -6.42
N ARG A 41 7.54 4.00 -5.24
CA ARG A 41 6.47 3.06 -4.94
C ARG A 41 5.32 3.79 -4.28
N LEU A 42 4.12 3.29 -4.52
CA LEU A 42 2.92 3.66 -3.79
C LEU A 42 2.46 2.47 -2.97
N ALA A 43 1.90 2.71 -1.80
CA ALA A 43 1.26 1.68 -1.00
C ALA A 43 -0.11 2.14 -0.50
N SER A 44 -1.11 1.27 -0.63
CA SER A 44 -2.48 1.55 -0.20
C SER A 44 -3.00 0.45 0.73
N LEU A 45 -3.79 0.86 1.72
CA LEU A 45 -4.58 -0.03 2.59
C LEU A 45 -6.07 0.18 2.36
N SER A 46 -6.79 -0.93 2.41
CA SER A 46 -8.23 -0.96 2.18
C SER A 46 -8.97 -1.78 3.23
N SER A 47 -10.24 -1.43 3.39
CA SER A 47 -11.20 -2.18 4.23
C SER A 47 -11.47 -3.58 3.71
N ASP A 48 -10.95 -3.94 2.52
CA ASP A 48 -10.88 -5.32 2.02
C ASP A 48 -9.79 -6.17 2.70
N LYS A 49 -9.14 -5.60 3.72
CA LYS A 49 -8.04 -6.20 4.48
C LYS A 49 -6.82 -6.50 3.65
N THR A 50 -6.56 -5.73 2.60
CA THR A 50 -5.34 -5.84 1.81
C THR A 50 -4.48 -4.59 1.86
N LEU A 51 -3.17 -4.81 1.87
CA LEU A 51 -2.17 -3.83 1.47
C LEU A 51 -1.75 -4.13 0.05
N ARG A 52 -1.69 -3.10 -0.79
CA ARG A 52 -1.17 -3.21 -2.14
C ARG A 52 -0.01 -2.26 -2.35
N VAL A 53 1.08 -2.77 -2.94
CA VAL A 53 2.22 -1.97 -3.38
C VAL A 53 2.16 -1.86 -4.90
N TRP A 54 2.39 -0.65 -5.41
CA TRP A 54 2.26 -0.31 -6.82
C TRP A 54 3.55 0.32 -7.33
N ASP A 55 3.90 0.00 -8.57
CA ASP A 55 4.99 0.64 -9.29
C ASP A 55 4.52 2.01 -9.82
N ALA A 56 5.09 3.10 -9.29
CA ALA A 56 4.70 4.45 -9.70
C ALA A 56 5.22 4.82 -11.11
N ASN A 57 6.29 4.16 -11.58
CA ASN A 57 6.85 4.41 -12.91
C ASN A 57 6.10 3.66 -14.01
N LYS A 58 5.53 2.50 -13.69
CA LYS A 58 4.83 1.64 -14.66
C LYS A 58 3.31 1.82 -14.65
N GLY A 59 2.86 3.07 -14.47
CA GLY A 59 1.44 3.41 -14.53
C GLY A 59 0.62 2.76 -13.42
N GLY A 60 1.20 2.51 -12.24
CA GLY A 60 0.46 1.99 -11.10
C GLY A 60 0.13 0.51 -11.17
N ALA A 61 0.95 -0.31 -11.85
CA ALA A 61 0.81 -1.75 -11.82
C ALA A 61 1.03 -2.30 -10.39
N ALA A 62 0.14 -3.18 -9.93
CA ALA A 62 0.29 -3.84 -8.63
C ALA A 62 1.50 -4.78 -8.66
N LEU A 63 2.44 -4.56 -7.74
CA LEU A 63 3.62 -5.43 -7.56
C LEU A 63 3.38 -6.48 -6.49
N VAL A 64 2.71 -6.10 -5.39
CA VAL A 64 2.50 -6.95 -4.23
C VAL A 64 1.09 -6.73 -3.68
N VAL A 65 0.43 -7.82 -3.28
CA VAL A 65 -0.82 -7.80 -2.52
C VAL A 65 -0.61 -8.65 -1.27
N VAL A 66 -0.79 -8.05 -0.10
CA VAL A 66 -0.73 -8.73 1.20
C VAL A 66 -2.12 -8.70 1.81
N ALA A 67 -2.66 -9.86 2.16
CA ALA A 67 -3.93 -9.99 2.87
C ALA A 67 -3.69 -10.10 4.38
N PHE A 68 -4.56 -9.45 5.15
CA PHE A 68 -4.56 -9.49 6.61
C PHE A 68 -5.84 -10.16 7.12
N GLU A 69 -5.74 -10.93 8.19
CA GLU A 69 -6.92 -11.53 8.84
C GLU A 69 -7.68 -10.49 9.67
N ASP A 70 -6.94 -9.59 10.31
CA ASP A 70 -7.43 -8.54 11.20
C ASP A 70 -7.40 -7.15 10.53
N GLU A 71 -8.07 -6.19 11.16
CA GLU A 71 -8.12 -4.81 10.67
C GLU A 71 -6.78 -4.09 10.88
N VAL A 72 -6.20 -3.60 9.79
CA VAL A 72 -4.98 -2.79 9.82
C VAL A 72 -5.31 -1.36 10.24
N LYS A 73 -4.52 -0.79 11.15
CA LYS A 73 -4.81 0.54 11.73
C LYS A 73 -3.90 1.64 11.21
N ALA A 74 -2.68 1.33 10.78
CA ALA A 74 -1.75 2.35 10.30
C ALA A 74 -0.71 1.82 9.30
N LEU A 75 -0.25 2.74 8.44
CA LEU A 75 0.95 2.63 7.60
C LEU A 75 1.99 3.63 8.08
N ALA A 76 3.26 3.24 8.05
CA ALA A 76 4.40 4.13 8.24
C ALA A 76 5.48 3.82 7.20
N VAL A 77 6.20 4.85 6.78
CA VAL A 77 7.40 4.71 5.94
C VAL A 77 8.60 5.07 6.80
N ARG A 78 9.65 4.26 6.75
CA ARG A 78 10.96 4.57 7.30
C ARG A 78 11.98 4.34 6.19
N GLY A 79 13.13 5.00 6.22
CA GLY A 79 14.08 5.02 5.09
C GLY A 79 14.55 3.64 4.57
N ASP A 80 14.30 2.56 5.32
CA ASP A 80 14.56 1.17 4.98
C ASP A 80 13.33 0.39 4.46
N GLY A 81 12.16 1.02 4.31
CA GLY A 81 11.00 0.41 3.66
C GLY A 81 9.62 0.86 4.16
N LEU A 82 8.62 0.05 3.81
CA LEU A 82 7.24 0.21 4.23
C LEU A 82 6.95 -0.63 5.47
N PHE A 83 6.37 0.00 6.48
CA PHE A 83 6.03 -0.62 7.75
C PHE A 83 4.51 -0.55 7.95
N VAL A 84 3.92 -1.66 8.40
CA VAL A 84 2.49 -1.77 8.66
C VAL A 84 2.30 -2.09 10.13
N ALA A 85 1.43 -1.34 10.80
CA ALA A 85 1.04 -1.63 12.17
C ALA A 85 -0.43 -2.06 12.20
N PHE A 86 -0.66 -3.23 12.75
CA PHE A 86 -1.97 -3.75 13.13
C PHE A 86 -1.94 -3.98 14.65
N GLY A 87 -3.10 -3.90 15.28
CA GLY A 87 -3.20 -4.09 16.73
C GLY A 87 -4.50 -4.80 17.07
N LYS A 88 -4.39 -5.95 17.71
CA LYS A 88 -5.54 -6.61 18.33
C LYS A 88 -5.67 -6.03 19.72
N GLN A 89 -6.60 -5.09 19.90
CA GLN A 89 -7.07 -4.55 21.18
C GLN A 89 -5.94 -4.33 22.22
N TRP A 90 -5.17 -3.24 22.08
CA TRP A 90 -4.06 -2.88 22.98
C TRP A 90 -3.01 -3.98 23.25
N GLY A 91 -2.77 -4.86 22.27
CA GLY A 91 -1.71 -5.87 22.36
C GLY A 91 -1.12 -6.18 20.98
N GLU A 92 0.21 -6.18 20.95
CA GLU A 92 1.11 -6.63 19.88
C GLU A 92 1.24 -5.74 18.63
N LEU A 93 2.35 -4.98 18.60
CA LEU A 93 2.90 -4.36 17.39
C LEU A 93 3.79 -5.41 16.71
N ARG A 94 3.29 -6.04 15.64
CA ARG A 94 4.10 -6.95 14.82
C ARG A 94 4.66 -6.19 13.63
N ILE A 95 5.99 -6.22 13.51
CA ILE A 95 6.78 -5.50 12.51
C ILE A 95 7.19 -6.52 11.45
N GLU A 96 6.69 -6.39 10.23
CA GLU A 96 7.10 -7.24 9.11
C GLU A 96 7.69 -6.37 8.00
N SER A 97 8.98 -6.59 7.69
CA SER A 97 9.60 -6.08 6.47
C SER A 97 9.18 -6.99 5.32
N GLY A 98 8.22 -6.52 4.52
CA GLY A 98 7.66 -7.31 3.43
C GLY A 98 8.64 -7.48 2.26
N THR A 99 9.27 -8.64 2.15
CA THR A 99 9.64 -9.24 0.85
C THR A 99 9.22 -10.70 0.71
N THR A 100 8.72 -11.32 1.78
CA THR A 100 8.17 -12.68 1.74
C THR A 100 6.66 -12.64 1.83
N PRO A 101 5.92 -13.13 0.81
CA PRO A 101 4.49 -13.37 1.00
C PRO A 101 4.32 -14.40 2.11
N LEU A 102 3.53 -14.06 3.13
CA LEU A 102 3.02 -15.05 4.07
C LEU A 102 2.08 -15.97 3.28
N THR A 103 2.57 -17.14 2.89
CA THR A 103 1.70 -18.25 2.52
C THR A 103 1.14 -18.80 3.83
N LEU A 104 -0.15 -18.57 4.08
CA LEU A 104 -0.94 -19.33 5.05
C LEU A 104 -1.13 -20.76 4.56
#